data_AF-A0A2X3EJN2-F1
#
_entry.id   AF-A0A2X3EJN2-F1
#
_cell.length_a   1.000
_cell.length_b   1.000
_cell.length_c   1.000
_cell.angle_alpha   90.00
_cell.angle_beta   90.00
_cell.angle_gamma   90.00
#
_symmetry.space_group_name_H-M   'P 1'
#
loop_
_entity.id
_entity.type
_entity.pdbx_description
1 polymer ?
#
loop_
_entity_poly.entity_id
_entity_poly.type
_entity_poly.pdbx_seq_one_letter_code
_entity_poly.pdbx_strand_id
1 'polypeptide(L)'
;MEEYRWSPSQFVFERFTPAAENNTAAKNAFYIELVSSGQRLQVAADQTIAQVLQHAGVEVMLSCEQGMCGSCITGVLDGIPEHRDSVLTAEEKAGNDQITLCCSRAKSPLLVLDL
;
A
#
# COMPACT_ATOMS: atom_id res chain seq x y z
N MET A 1 -28.69 -14.16 -21.75
CA MET A 1 -27.76 -13.74 -20.68
C MET A 1 -27.62 -14.84 -19.62
N GLU A 2 -27.91 -16.11 -19.97
CA GLU A 2 -28.02 -17.26 -19.08
C GLU A 2 -27.24 -18.46 -19.68
N GLU A 3 -26.00 -18.24 -20.16
CA GLU A 3 -25.28 -19.29 -20.91
C GLU A 3 -23.84 -19.53 -20.43
N TYR A 4 -23.28 -18.64 -19.59
CA TYR A 4 -21.96 -18.85 -19.01
C TYR A 4 -21.98 -18.50 -17.52
N ARG A 5 -22.13 -19.52 -16.66
CA ARG A 5 -22.08 -19.42 -15.20
C ARG A 5 -20.63 -19.26 -14.73
N TRP A 6 -20.01 -18.13 -15.02
CA TRP A 6 -18.66 -17.84 -14.53
C TRP A 6 -18.67 -17.65 -13.00
N SER A 7 -17.76 -18.34 -12.31
CA SER A 7 -17.52 -18.09 -10.89
C SER A 7 -16.74 -16.78 -10.71
N PRO A 8 -16.83 -16.11 -9.54
CA PRO A 8 -16.09 -14.87 -9.28
C PRO A 8 -14.58 -14.99 -9.53
N SER A 9 -14.00 -16.17 -9.28
CA SER A 9 -12.59 -16.48 -9.54
C SER A 9 -12.19 -16.49 -11.01
N GLN A 10 -13.14 -16.46 -11.95
CA GLN A 10 -12.89 -16.42 -13.39
C GLN A 10 -12.89 -14.99 -13.95
N PHE A 11 -13.16 -13.97 -13.12
CA PHE A 11 -13.06 -12.57 -13.50
C PHE A 11 -11.72 -11.99 -13.06
N VAL A 12 -10.95 -11.51 -14.04
CA VAL A 12 -9.71 -10.73 -13.82
C VAL A 12 -9.90 -9.39 -14.50
N PHE A 13 -9.58 -8.30 -13.80
CA PHE A 13 -9.62 -6.96 -14.36
C PHE A 13 -8.34 -6.20 -14.00
N GLU A 14 -7.93 -5.31 -14.90
CA GLU A 14 -6.85 -4.36 -14.67
C GLU A 14 -7.43 -2.96 -14.86
N ARG A 15 -7.00 -2.02 -14.03
CA ARG A 15 -7.36 -0.61 -14.18
C ARG A 15 -6.27 0.08 -14.98
N PHE A 16 -6.68 0.96 -15.90
CA PHE A 16 -5.77 1.82 -16.69
C PHE A 16 -5.80 3.28 -16.22
N THR A 17 -6.51 3.56 -15.13
CA THR A 17 -6.61 4.88 -14.52
C THR A 17 -6.61 4.68 -13.01
N PRO A 18 -5.87 5.51 -12.24
CA PRO A 18 -5.94 5.48 -10.79
C PRO A 18 -7.37 5.71 -10.31
N ALA A 19 -7.70 5.15 -9.14
CA ALA A 19 -8.92 5.54 -8.46
C ALA A 19 -8.87 7.06 -8.18
N ALA A 20 -10.03 7.73 -8.27
CA ALA A 20 -10.11 9.12 -7.86
C ALA A 20 -9.55 9.26 -6.45
N GLU A 21 -8.76 10.31 -6.22
CA GLU A 21 -8.14 10.51 -4.91
C GLU A 21 -9.25 10.66 -3.85
N ASN A 22 -9.47 9.62 -3.06
CA ASN A 22 -10.28 9.70 -1.84
C ASN A 22 -9.44 10.38 -0.75
N ASN A 23 -8.95 11.60 -1.02
CA ASN A 23 -8.03 12.37 -0.19
C ASN A 23 -8.75 13.19 0.89
N THR A 24 -9.91 12.70 1.36
CA THR A 24 -10.71 13.41 2.38
C THR A 24 -10.15 13.22 3.80
N ALA A 25 -9.33 12.19 4.03
CA ALA A 25 -8.66 11.97 5.31
C ALA A 25 -7.41 12.83 5.46
N ALA A 26 -7.26 13.48 6.63
CA ALA A 26 -6.08 14.26 6.97
C ALA A 26 -4.82 13.39 6.87
N LYS A 27 -3.84 13.84 6.08
CA LYS A 27 -2.55 13.16 5.97
C LYS A 27 -1.72 13.44 7.22
N ASN A 28 -1.85 12.62 8.25
CA ASN A 28 -1.02 12.73 9.44
C ASN A 28 0.35 12.09 9.20
N ALA A 29 1.38 12.62 9.88
CA ALA A 29 2.67 11.97 9.92
C ALA A 29 2.60 10.68 10.75
N PHE A 30 3.38 9.68 10.36
CA PHE A 30 3.51 8.40 11.06
C PHE A 30 4.94 7.88 10.93
N TYR A 31 5.26 6.78 11.59
CA TYR A 31 6.56 6.12 11.48
C TYR A 31 6.45 4.78 10.77
N ILE A 32 7.52 4.42 10.08
CA ILE A 32 7.78 3.05 9.63
C ILE A 32 9.03 2.52 10.32
N GLU A 33 9.08 1.23 10.60
CA GLU A 33 10.25 0.54 11.11
C GLU A 33 10.59 -0.63 10.19
N LEU A 34 11.85 -0.73 9.80
CA LEU A 34 12.34 -1.79 8.91
C LEU A 34 12.89 -2.93 9.75
N VAL A 35 12.35 -4.13 9.56
CA VAL A 35 12.72 -5.30 10.36
C VAL A 35 14.19 -5.68 10.16
N SER A 36 14.71 -5.58 8.94
CA SER A 36 16.08 -5.99 8.61
C SER A 36 17.15 -5.14 9.30
N SER A 37 16.86 -3.87 9.56
CA SER A 37 17.83 -2.89 10.08
C SER A 37 17.45 -2.31 11.44
N GLY A 38 16.21 -2.47 11.88
CA GLY A 38 15.62 -1.76 13.03
C GLY A 38 15.50 -0.24 12.80
N GLN A 39 15.76 0.25 11.59
CA GLN A 39 15.72 1.68 11.29
C GLN A 39 14.28 2.17 11.34
N ARG A 40 14.04 3.23 12.11
CA ARG A 40 12.76 3.92 12.17
C ARG A 40 12.82 5.23 11.38
N LEU A 41 11.91 5.37 10.41
CA LEU A 41 11.83 6.54 9.53
C LEU A 41 10.48 7.22 9.67
N GLN A 42 10.46 8.55 9.66
CA GLN A 42 9.22 9.32 9.69
C GLN A 42 8.69 9.51 8.28
N VAL A 43 7.40 9.28 8.09
CA VAL A 43 6.67 9.61 6.87
C VAL A 43 5.87 10.87 7.12
N ALA A 44 6.30 11.99 6.52
CA ALA A 44 5.60 13.27 6.64
C ALA A 44 4.22 13.24 5.96
N ALA A 45 3.40 14.25 6.24
CA ALA A 45 2.06 14.38 5.68
C ALA A 45 2.05 14.36 4.14
N ASP A 46 3.02 15.03 3.53
CA ASP A 46 3.21 15.24 2.11
C ASP A 46 4.10 14.19 1.42
N GLN A 47 4.61 13.22 2.19
CA GLN A 47 5.47 12.15 1.66
C GLN A 47 4.74 10.80 1.62
N THR A 48 5.14 9.98 0.66
CA THR A 48 4.79 8.56 0.56
C THR A 48 5.84 7.70 1.29
N ILE A 49 5.48 6.46 1.62
CA ILE A 49 6.43 5.52 2.21
C ILE A 49 7.58 5.25 1.24
N ALA A 50 7.26 5.05 -0.04
CA ALA A 50 8.24 4.83 -1.10
C ALA A 50 9.28 5.97 -1.19
N GLN A 51 8.86 7.23 -1.12
CA GLN A 51 9.78 8.38 -1.15
C GLN A 51 10.73 8.37 0.05
N VAL A 52 10.22 8.07 1.25
CA VAL A 52 11.02 8.03 2.47
C VAL A 52 12.07 6.91 2.41
N LEU A 53 11.69 5.73 1.90
CA LEU A 53 12.59 4.59 1.71
C LEU A 53 13.70 4.89 0.69
N GLN A 54 13.34 5.49 -0.45
CA GLN A 54 14.31 5.91 -1.46
C GLN A 54 15.32 6.93 -0.90
N HIS A 55 14.85 7.93 -0.14
CA HIS A 55 15.74 8.91 0.50
C HIS A 55 16.66 8.27 1.55
N ALA A 56 16.21 7.20 2.21
CA ALA A 56 17.02 6.42 3.14
C ALA A 56 17.98 5.42 2.44
N GLY A 57 17.93 5.31 1.11
CA GLY A 57 18.75 4.37 0.34
C GLY A 57 18.24 2.93 0.35
N VAL A 58 16.97 2.72 0.70
CA VAL A 58 16.33 1.40 0.70
C VAL A 58 15.67 1.16 -0.66
N GLU A 59 16.09 0.11 -1.35
CA GLU A 59 15.56 -0.25 -2.66
C GLU A 59 14.15 -0.84 -2.52
N VAL A 60 13.21 -0.33 -3.30
CA VAL A 60 11.82 -0.79 -3.34
C VAL A 60 11.35 -0.92 -4.78
N MET A 61 10.57 -1.97 -5.04
CA MET A 61 10.02 -2.22 -6.37
C MET A 61 8.89 -1.24 -6.67
N LEU A 62 9.09 -0.36 -7.66
CA LEU A 62 8.11 0.64 -8.10
C LEU A 62 7.88 0.53 -9.60
N SER A 63 6.69 0.94 -10.04
CA SER A 63 6.32 0.96 -11.45
C SER A 63 5.32 2.08 -11.74
N CYS A 64 4.04 1.92 -11.37
CA CYS A 64 3.03 2.94 -11.68
C CYS A 64 3.01 4.14 -10.74
N GLU A 65 3.47 3.95 -9.49
CA GLU A 65 3.40 4.92 -8.38
C GLU A 65 1.99 5.47 -8.08
N GLN A 66 0.96 4.78 -8.54
CA GLN A 66 -0.44 5.22 -8.53
C GLN A 66 -1.38 4.22 -7.86
N GLY A 67 -0.84 3.21 -7.16
CA GLY A 67 -1.65 2.22 -6.43
C GLY A 67 -2.51 1.31 -7.30
N MET A 68 -2.09 1.04 -8.55
CA MET A 68 -2.87 0.27 -9.52
C MET A 68 -2.17 -0.99 -10.04
N CYS A 69 -0.83 -1.09 -9.97
CA CYS A 69 -0.08 -2.22 -10.54
C CYS A 69 0.37 -3.29 -9.53
N GLY A 70 0.38 -3.00 -8.22
CA GLY A 70 0.83 -3.94 -7.19
C GLY A 70 2.34 -4.17 -7.06
N SER A 71 3.19 -3.58 -7.90
CA SER A 71 4.66 -3.81 -7.85
C SER A 71 5.32 -3.46 -6.51
N CYS A 72 4.72 -2.53 -5.76
CA CYS A 72 5.23 -2.03 -4.48
C CYS A 72 4.48 -2.60 -3.26
N ILE A 73 3.85 -3.76 -3.41
CA ILE A 73 3.28 -4.47 -2.27
C ILE A 73 4.42 -4.93 -1.36
N THR A 74 4.27 -4.71 -0.06
CA THR A 74 5.26 -5.01 0.97
C THR A 74 4.56 -5.55 2.21
N GLY A 75 5.17 -6.54 2.87
CA GLY A 75 4.62 -7.13 4.08
C GLY A 75 4.58 -6.16 5.25
N VAL A 76 3.54 -6.26 6.07
CA VAL A 76 3.36 -5.51 7.31
C VAL A 76 3.28 -6.52 8.45
N LEU A 77 4.21 -6.42 9.40
CA LEU A 77 4.27 -7.32 10.56
C LEU A 77 3.54 -6.76 11.79
N ASP A 78 3.40 -5.44 11.88
CA ASP A 78 2.65 -4.76 12.93
C ASP A 78 2.11 -3.39 12.47
N GLY A 79 1.00 -2.96 13.06
CA GLY A 79 0.28 -1.74 12.73
C GLY A 79 -0.91 -1.94 11.79
N ILE A 80 -1.61 -0.83 11.48
CA ILE A 80 -2.83 -0.84 10.68
C ILE A 80 -2.65 0.07 9.47
N PRO A 81 -2.50 -0.48 8.25
CA PRO A 81 -2.45 0.28 7.02
C PRO A 81 -3.72 1.12 6.76
N GLU A 82 -3.51 2.30 6.17
CA GLU A 82 -4.55 3.04 5.47
C GLU A 82 -4.40 2.79 3.96
N HIS A 83 -5.09 1.77 3.47
CA HIS A 83 -5.06 1.39 2.05
C HIS A 83 -5.66 2.48 1.17
N ARG A 84 -4.86 2.96 0.21
CA ARG A 84 -5.28 3.91 -0.83
C ARG A 84 -5.12 3.36 -2.25
N ASP A 85 -4.70 2.10 -2.36
CA ASP A 85 -4.60 1.39 -3.63
C ASP A 85 -5.95 0.84 -4.13
N SER A 86 -5.92 0.44 -5.38
CA SER A 86 -7.01 -0.22 -6.09
C SER A 86 -6.67 -1.67 -6.48
N VAL A 87 -5.51 -2.17 -6.07
CA VAL A 87 -5.01 -3.50 -6.48
C VAL A 87 -5.35 -4.58 -5.47
N LEU A 88 -5.33 -4.27 -4.17
CA LEU A 88 -5.70 -5.23 -3.13
C LEU A 88 -7.23 -5.34 -3.02
N THR A 89 -7.69 -6.57 -2.87
CA THR A 89 -9.09 -6.92 -2.58
C THR A 89 -9.50 -6.45 -1.18
N ALA A 90 -10.80 -6.46 -0.90
CA ALA A 90 -11.29 -6.05 0.43
C ALA A 90 -10.79 -7.01 1.53
N GLU A 91 -10.70 -8.30 1.21
CA GLU A 91 -10.20 -9.35 2.09
C GLU A 91 -8.71 -9.18 2.39
N GLU A 92 -7.89 -8.92 1.37
CA GLU A 92 -6.45 -8.63 1.54
C GLU A 92 -6.23 -7.37 2.38
N LYS A 93 -7.01 -6.30 2.12
CA LYS A 93 -6.94 -5.06 2.91
C LYS A 93 -7.38 -5.27 4.37
N ALA A 94 -8.31 -6.18 4.63
CA ALA A 94 -8.75 -6.50 5.99
C ALA A 94 -7.69 -7.29 6.78
N GLY A 95 -6.77 -7.98 6.08
CA GLY A 95 -5.67 -8.71 6.69
C GLY A 95 -4.65 -7.83 7.41
N ASN A 96 -4.45 -6.58 6.94
CA ASN A 96 -3.44 -5.65 7.42
C ASN A 96 -1.99 -6.21 7.40
N ASP A 97 -1.75 -7.25 6.62
CA ASP A 97 -0.47 -7.97 6.51
C ASP A 97 0.38 -7.52 5.32
N GLN A 98 -0.14 -6.59 4.52
CA GLN A 98 0.55 -6.03 3.36
C GLN A 98 0.11 -4.59 3.08
N ILE A 99 0.95 -3.82 2.38
CA ILE A 99 0.70 -2.42 2.03
C ILE A 99 1.35 -2.07 0.69
N THR A 100 0.75 -1.13 -0.04
CA THR A 100 1.32 -0.53 -1.24
C THR A 100 2.08 0.76 -0.91
N LEU A 101 3.40 0.74 -1.03
CA LEU A 101 4.28 1.83 -0.54
C LEU A 101 4.11 3.19 -1.24
N CYS A 102 3.65 3.18 -2.50
CA CYS A 102 3.58 4.40 -3.32
C CYS A 102 2.42 5.33 -2.98
N CYS A 103 1.37 4.84 -2.32
CA CYS A 103 0.15 5.64 -2.12
C CYS A 103 -0.52 5.43 -0.76
N SER A 104 -0.38 4.25 -0.15
CA SER A 104 -1.00 3.95 1.14
C SER A 104 -0.29 4.64 2.30
N ARG A 105 -1.02 4.82 3.41
CA ARG A 105 -0.51 5.43 4.65
C ARG A 105 -0.77 4.50 5.84
N ALA A 106 -0.80 5.03 7.05
CA ALA A 106 -1.09 4.30 8.27
C ALA A 106 -2.26 4.92 9.03
N LYS A 107 -3.11 4.07 9.62
CA LYS A 107 -4.07 4.44 10.67
C LYS A 107 -3.43 4.38 12.06
N SER A 108 -2.47 3.46 12.25
CA SER A 108 -1.63 3.40 13.45
C SER A 108 -0.49 4.43 13.39
N PRO A 109 0.08 4.83 14.53
CA PRO A 109 1.23 5.74 14.56
C PRO A 109 2.53 5.11 14.02
N LEU A 110 2.60 3.78 13.96
CA LEU A 110 3.74 3.00 13.49
C LEU A 110 3.25 1.85 12.59
N LEU A 111 3.99 1.57 11.52
CA LEU A 111 3.95 0.32 10.77
C LEU A 111 5.32 -0.36 10.85
N VAL A 112 5.36 -1.67 11.09
CA VAL A 112 6.58 -2.49 11.01
C VAL A 112 6.57 -3.22 9.67
N LEU A 113 7.54 -2.93 8.82
CA LEU A 113 7.60 -3.45 7.45
C LEU A 113 8.59 -4.61 7.34
N ASP A 114 8.22 -5.64 6.59
CA ASP A 114 9.07 -6.78 6.27
C ASP A 114 10.09 -6.42 5.18
N LEU A 115 10.97 -5.48 5.52
CA LEU A 115 12.05 -4.92 4.72
C LEU A 115 13.32 -4.80 5.55
#